data_AF-A0A7X8K0R1-F1
#
_entry.id   AF-A0A7X8K0R1-F1
#
_cell.length_a   1.000
_cell.length_b   1.000
_cell.length_c   1.000
_cell.angle_alpha   90.00
_cell.angle_beta   90.00
_cell.angle_gamma   90.00
#
_symmetry.space_group_name_H-M   'P 1'
#
loop_
_entity.id
_entity.type
_entity.pdbx_description
1 polymer ?
#
loop_
_entity_poly.entity_id
_entity_poly.type
_entity_poly.pdbx_seq_one_letter_code
_entity_poly.pdbx_strand_id
1 'polypeptide(L)'
;GIFIIGATNRPDIIDPALFRPGRLEKQIYIGLPDLETRQKIFHVYLQNRPVSDINTNELARLTENQSGAFIEAVVNRAATMAWRDQRPICQYDLRKAIAVLR
;
A
#
# COMPACT_ATOMS: atom_id res chain seq x y z
N GLY A 1 -8.99 -26.89 -16.37
CA GLY A 1 -7.62 -26.88 -15.83
C GLY A 1 -7.60 -26.19 -14.48
N ILE A 2 -6.62 -26.48 -13.63
CA ILE A 2 -6.46 -25.85 -12.32
C ILE A 2 -5.20 -24.98 -12.37
N PHE A 3 -5.28 -23.76 -11.86
CA PHE A 3 -4.14 -22.86 -11.71
C PHE A 3 -3.91 -22.58 -10.22
N ILE A 4 -2.66 -22.58 -9.77
CA ILE A 4 -2.30 -22.41 -8.36
C ILE A 4 -1.40 -21.20 -8.22
N ILE A 5 -1.74 -20.30 -7.29
CA ILE A 5 -0.92 -19.17 -6.88
C ILE A 5 -0.58 -19.34 -5.41
N GLY A 6 0.70 -19.26 -5.07
CA GLY A 6 1.20 -19.22 -3.70
C GLY A 6 1.91 -17.90 -3.42
N ALA A 7 1.86 -17.45 -2.16
CA ALA A 7 2.57 -16.26 -1.70
C ALA A 7 3.30 -16.57 -0.37
N THR A 8 4.55 -16.11 -0.24
CA THR A 8 5.35 -16.28 0.97
C THR A 8 6.27 -15.07 1.18
N ASN A 9 6.45 -14.66 2.43
CA ASN A 9 7.46 -13.67 2.83
C ASN A 9 8.79 -14.32 3.22
N ARG A 10 8.86 -15.66 3.21
CA ARG A 10 10.05 -16.45 3.55
C ARG A 10 10.31 -17.50 2.47
N PRO A 11 10.80 -17.10 1.28
CA PRO A 11 11.12 -18.05 0.22
C PRO A 11 12.29 -18.98 0.59
N ASP A 12 13.13 -18.57 1.55
CA ASP A 12 14.31 -19.29 2.06
C ASP A 12 13.99 -20.63 2.72
N ILE A 13 12.78 -20.79 3.27
CA ILE A 13 12.36 -22.02 3.99
C ILE A 13 11.45 -22.92 3.17
N ILE A 14 11.13 -22.55 1.93
CA ILE A 14 10.27 -23.36 1.07
C ILE A 14 11.07 -24.54 0.54
N ASP A 15 10.47 -25.74 0.57
CA ASP A 15 11.08 -26.94 -0.02
C ASP A 15 11.44 -26.68 -1.50
N PRO A 16 12.74 -26.76 -1.88
CA PRO A 16 13.18 -26.54 -3.26
C PRO A 16 12.49 -27.43 -4.29
N ALA A 17 11.94 -28.57 -3.87
CA ALA A 17 11.20 -29.47 -4.74
C ALA A 17 9.91 -28.81 -5.29
N LEU A 18 9.33 -27.81 -4.62
CA LEU A 18 8.14 -27.10 -5.12
C LEU A 18 8.43 -26.21 -6.33
N PHE A 19 9.68 -25.81 -6.55
CA PHE A 19 10.08 -24.96 -7.68
C PHE A 19 10.46 -25.73 -8.94
N ARG A 20 10.37 -27.07 -8.91
CA ARG A 20 10.63 -27.89 -10.09
C ARG A 20 9.56 -27.70 -11.17
N PRO A 21 9.88 -27.91 -12.46
CA PRO A 21 8.93 -27.81 -13.55
C PRO A 21 7.63 -28.62 -13.30
N GLY A 22 6.49 -28.03 -13.65
CA GLY A 22 5.17 -28.64 -13.42
C GLY A 22 4.58 -28.46 -12.00
N ARG A 23 5.24 -27.69 -11.13
CA ARG A 23 4.76 -27.29 -9.79
C ARG A 23 4.64 -25.76 -9.70
N LEU A 24 5.29 -25.12 -8.72
CA LEU A 24 5.37 -23.66 -8.58
C LEU A 24 6.60 -23.12 -9.30
N GLU A 25 6.68 -23.37 -10.61
CA GLU A 25 7.87 -23.06 -11.40
C GLU A 25 8.12 -21.55 -11.59
N LYS A 26 7.05 -20.73 -11.61
CA LYS A 26 7.16 -19.28 -11.81
C LYS A 26 7.30 -18.59 -10.46
N GLN A 27 8.42 -17.90 -10.28
CA GLN A 27 8.68 -17.06 -9.11
C GLN A 27 8.59 -15.59 -9.52
N ILE A 28 7.76 -14.82 -8.82
CA ILE A 28 7.62 -13.38 -9.03
C ILE A 28 7.97 -12.70 -7.71
N TYR A 29 9.01 -11.87 -7.73
CA TYR A 29 9.36 -11.05 -6.58
C TYR A 29 8.50 -9.79 -6.55
N ILE A 30 7.94 -9.48 -5.39
CA ILE A 30 7.16 -8.27 -5.13
C ILE A 30 7.94 -7.44 -4.11
N GLY A 31 8.59 -6.38 -4.59
CA GLY A 31 9.31 -5.43 -3.74
C GLY A 31 8.41 -4.36 -3.13
N LEU A 32 9.03 -3.44 -2.39
CA LEU A 32 8.35 -2.22 -1.97
C LEU A 32 7.99 -1.36 -3.19
N PRO A 33 6.86 -0.63 -3.15
CA PRO A 33 6.43 0.21 -4.25
C PRO A 33 7.40 1.38 -4.46
N ASP A 34 7.67 1.69 -5.72
CA ASP A 34 8.40 2.90 -6.11
C ASP A 34 7.54 4.17 -5.93
N LEU A 35 8.10 5.34 -6.24
CA LEU A 35 7.41 6.62 -6.05
C LEU A 35 6.08 6.68 -6.81
N GLU A 36 6.07 6.29 -8.10
CA GLU A 36 4.89 6.36 -8.95
C GLU A 36 3.81 5.37 -8.46
N THR A 37 4.22 4.17 -8.08
CA THR A 37 3.33 3.14 -7.52
C THR A 37 2.72 3.62 -6.22
N ARG A 38 3.49 4.25 -5.32
CA ARG A 38 2.94 4.85 -4.09
C ARG A 38 1.90 5.94 -4.39
N GLN A 39 2.13 6.79 -5.39
CA GLN A 39 1.14 7.79 -5.83
C GLN A 39 -0.16 7.13 -6.31
N LYS A 40 -0.06 6.05 -7.09
CA LYS A 40 -1.23 5.27 -7.55
C LYS A 40 -1.96 4.62 -6.38
N ILE A 41 -1.22 4.06 -5.42
CA ILE A 41 -1.80 3.47 -4.20
C ILE A 41 -2.59 4.53 -3.42
N PHE A 42 -2.05 5.75 -3.24
CA PHE A 42 -2.80 6.84 -2.62
C PHE A 42 -4.09 7.16 -3.38
N HIS A 43 -4.04 7.29 -4.71
CA HIS A 43 -5.26 7.51 -5.50
C HIS A 43 -6.29 6.39 -5.29
N VAL A 44 -5.86 5.13 -5.31
CA VAL A 44 -6.76 3.98 -5.13
C VAL A 44 -7.48 4.02 -3.78
N TYR A 45 -6.78 4.37 -2.70
CA TYR A 45 -7.40 4.43 -1.37
C TYR A 45 -8.22 5.70 -1.13
N LEU A 46 -7.99 6.77 -1.90
CA LEU A 46 -8.71 8.04 -1.81
C LEU A 46 -9.93 8.13 -2.73
N GLN A 47 -9.97 7.41 -3.86
CA GLN A 47 -10.97 7.58 -4.93
C GLN A 47 -12.45 7.49 -4.48
N ASN A 48 -12.75 6.69 -3.47
CA ASN A 48 -14.12 6.46 -2.98
C ASN A 48 -14.39 7.14 -1.64
N ARG A 49 -13.66 8.23 -1.33
CA ARG A 49 -13.77 8.96 -0.06
C ARG A 49 -14.03 10.44 -0.33
N PRO A 50 -14.73 11.14 0.58
CA PRO A 50 -14.81 12.60 0.52
C PRO A 50 -13.42 13.17 0.81
N VAL A 51 -12.79 13.75 -0.22
CA VAL A 51 -11.46 14.35 -0.15
C VAL A 51 -11.49 15.79 -0.67
N SER A 52 -10.65 16.65 -0.10
CA SER A 52 -10.36 17.96 -0.67
C SER A 52 -9.32 17.84 -1.79
N ASP A 53 -8.75 18.95 -2.24
CA ASP A 53 -7.55 18.91 -3.08
C ASP A 53 -6.38 18.27 -2.31
N ILE A 54 -5.83 17.18 -2.84
CA ILE A 54 -4.78 16.36 -2.22
C ILE A 54 -3.59 16.26 -3.17
N ASN A 55 -2.41 16.65 -2.68
CA ASN A 55 -1.16 16.45 -3.40
C ASN A 55 -0.60 15.06 -3.09
N THR A 56 -1.00 14.06 -3.86
CA THR A 56 -0.54 12.66 -3.72
C THR A 56 0.94 12.49 -4.05
N ASN A 57 1.53 13.36 -4.87
CA ASN A 57 2.96 13.35 -5.17
C ASN A 57 3.81 13.66 -3.94
N GLU A 58 3.43 14.68 -3.18
CA GLU A 58 4.03 15.01 -1.89
C GLU A 58 3.93 13.81 -0.92
N LEU A 59 2.74 13.23 -0.77
CA LEU A 59 2.51 12.11 0.15
C LEU A 59 3.33 10.87 -0.22
N ALA A 60 3.47 10.58 -1.52
CA ALA A 60 4.28 9.47 -2.00
C ALA A 60 5.79 9.66 -1.74
N ARG A 61 6.29 10.91 -1.73
CA ARG A 61 7.67 11.23 -1.31
C ARG A 61 7.83 11.08 0.19
N LEU A 62 6.83 11.48 0.98
CA LEU A 62 6.81 11.32 2.43
C LEU A 62 6.64 9.86 2.91
N THR A 63 6.42 8.91 2.00
CA THR A 63 6.21 7.49 2.31
C THR A 63 7.24 6.60 1.62
N GLU A 64 8.44 7.12 1.37
CA GLU A 64 9.56 6.32 0.86
C GLU A 64 9.84 5.09 1.74
N ASN A 65 10.16 3.97 1.09
CA ASN A 65 10.40 2.66 1.70
C ASN A 65 9.21 2.09 2.51
N GLN A 66 8.00 2.58 2.27
CA GLN A 66 6.79 2.06 2.89
C GLN A 66 6.01 1.13 1.95
N SER A 67 5.30 0.17 2.53
CA SER A 67 4.45 -0.77 1.80
C SER A 67 3.09 -0.16 1.46
N GLY A 68 2.34 -0.82 0.57
CA GLY A 68 0.94 -0.43 0.30
C GLY A 68 0.06 -0.47 1.55
N ALA A 69 0.29 -1.43 2.45
CA ALA A 69 -0.43 -1.54 3.72
C ALA A 69 -0.19 -0.33 4.65
N PHE A 70 1.03 0.23 4.64
CA PHE A 70 1.30 1.47 5.39
C PHE A 70 0.49 2.65 4.83
N ILE A 71 0.44 2.79 3.50
CA ILE A 71 -0.33 3.85 2.84
C ILE A 71 -1.83 3.72 3.14
N GLU A 72 -2.36 2.49 3.13
CA GLU A 72 -3.74 2.22 3.55
C GLU A 72 -4.00 2.68 4.98
N ALA A 73 -3.10 2.33 5.91
CA ALA A 73 -3.21 2.74 7.31
C ALA A 73 -3.21 4.27 7.47
N VAL A 74 -2.38 4.99 6.70
CA VAL A 74 -2.36 6.45 6.64
C VAL A 74 -3.72 7.00 6.22
N VAL A 75 -4.28 6.50 5.11
CA VAL A 75 -5.56 6.99 4.58
C VAL A 75 -6.70 6.68 5.55
N ASN A 76 -6.72 5.50 6.15
CA ASN A 76 -7.73 5.11 7.15
C ASN A 76 -7.66 6.00 8.39
N ARG A 77 -6.46 6.29 8.90
CA ARG A 77 -6.30 7.18 10.05
C ARG A 77 -6.70 8.63 9.73
N ALA A 78 -6.32 9.13 8.56
CA ALA A 78 -6.73 10.43 8.08
C ALA A 78 -8.26 10.52 7.94
N ALA A 79 -8.91 9.48 7.43
CA ALA A 79 -10.37 9.39 7.36
C ALA A 79 -11.03 9.44 8.75
N THR A 80 -10.50 8.73 9.74
CA THR A 80 -11.00 8.81 11.13
C THR A 80 -10.89 10.22 11.70
N MET A 81 -9.81 10.95 11.40
CA MET A 81 -9.64 12.32 11.85
C MET A 81 -10.65 13.27 11.20
N ALA A 82 -10.77 13.22 9.88
CA ALA A 82 -11.70 14.06 9.13
C ALA A 82 -13.17 13.78 9.50
N TRP A 83 -13.50 12.51 9.77
CA TRP A 83 -14.84 12.10 10.22
C TRP A 83 -15.22 12.72 11.58
N ARG A 84 -14.28 12.77 12.54
CA ARG A 84 -14.52 13.41 13.85
C ARG A 84 -14.85 14.91 13.71
N ASP A 85 -14.25 15.56 12.73
CA ASP A 85 -14.43 16.98 12.43
C ASP A 85 -15.57 17.23 11.42
N GLN A 86 -16.30 16.18 11.01
CA GLN A 86 -17.40 16.24 10.04
C GLN A 86 -17.04 16.95 8.71
N ARG A 87 -15.83 16.71 8.22
CA ARG A 87 -15.31 17.33 6.98
C ARG A 87 -14.66 16.30 6.06
N PRO A 88 -14.44 16.63 4.77
CA PRO A 88 -13.62 15.82 3.88
C PRO A 88 -12.18 15.65 4.39
N ILE A 89 -11.53 14.57 3.97
CA ILE A 89 -10.10 14.34 4.21
C ILE A 89 -9.31 15.41 3.48
N CYS A 90 -8.40 16.08 4.19
CA CYS A 90 -7.53 17.09 3.59
C CYS A 90 -6.05 16.74 3.75
N GLN A 91 -5.19 17.52 3.07
CA GLN A 91 -3.74 17.31 3.07
C GLN A 91 -3.16 17.24 4.50
N TYR A 92 -3.71 18.03 5.43
CA TYR A 92 -3.29 18.03 6.84
C TYR A 92 -3.50 16.67 7.52
N ASP A 93 -4.65 16.02 7.31
CA ASP A 93 -4.95 14.73 7.95
C ASP A 93 -3.97 13.65 7.50
N LEU A 94 -3.68 13.61 6.20
CA LEU A 94 -2.75 12.65 5.61
C LEU A 94 -1.32 12.89 6.09
N ARG A 95 -0.86 14.14 6.12
CA ARG A 95 0.48 14.48 6.66
C ARG A 95 0.60 14.14 8.14
N LYS A 96 -0.42 14.45 8.93
CA LYS A 96 -0.46 14.12 10.36
C LYS A 96 -0.54 12.62 10.60
N ALA A 97 -1.30 11.88 9.79
CA ALA A 97 -1.35 10.43 9.87
C ALA A 97 0.01 9.79 9.54
N ILE A 98 0.72 10.27 8.51
CA ILE A 98 2.10 9.83 8.20
C ILE A 98 3.03 10.09 9.37
N ALA A 99 2.99 11.28 9.97
CA ALA A 99 3.85 11.66 11.09
C ALA A 99 3.60 10.83 12.35
N VAL A 100 2.38 10.32 12.55
CA VAL A 100 2.00 9.50 13.71
C VAL A 100 2.31 8.01 13.50
N LEU A 101 2.27 7.53 12.26
CA LEU A 101 2.48 6.13 11.93
C LEU A 101 3.94 5.78 11.58
N ARG A 102 4.75 6.79 11.25
CA ARG A 102 6.21 6.65 11.18
C ARG A 102 6.82 6.52 12.55
#